data_AF-A0A518AS21-F1
#
_entry.id   AF-A0A518AS21-F1
#
_cell.length_a   1.000
_cell.length_b   1.000
_cell.length_c   1.000
_cell.angle_alpha   90.00
_cell.angle_beta   90.00
_cell.angle_gamma   90.00
#
_symmetry.space_group_name_H-M   'P 1'
#
loop_
_entity.id
_entity.type
_entity.pdbx_description
1 polymer ?
#
loop_
_entity_poly.entity_id
_entity_poly.type
_entity_poly.pdbx_seq_one_letter_code
_entity_poly.pdbx_strand_id
1 'polypeptide(L)'
;MSQLPCKRFWEGPVGITLMPRKQQSGEYFWTFAFTRAFKRTGKDSWEYTEFFGQKHASALGKVMSRAIQFMEQNNPGEFTEKWMEQHAVAESNKASPPSTDCNLAEAHIRRAASAAN
;
A
#
# COMPACT_ATOMS: atom_id res chain seq x y z
N MET A 1 -9.21 12.43 -5.52
CA MET A 1 -9.80 11.08 -5.65
C MET A 1 -9.62 10.39 -4.30
N SER A 2 -10.70 9.96 -3.65
CA SER A 2 -10.60 9.22 -2.38
C SER A 2 -9.82 7.92 -2.63
N GLN A 3 -8.76 7.68 -1.86
CA GLN A 3 -8.04 6.41 -1.93
C GLN A 3 -8.97 5.32 -1.41
N LEU A 4 -9.33 4.36 -2.25
CA LEU A 4 -10.05 3.17 -1.80
C LEU A 4 -9.14 2.34 -0.90
N PRO A 5 -9.69 1.66 0.12
CA PRO A 5 -8.89 0.83 1.00
C PRO A 5 -8.26 -0.33 0.25
N CYS A 6 -7.10 -0.78 0.73
CA CYS A 6 -6.46 -1.95 0.16
C CYS A 6 -5.79 -2.80 1.24
N LYS A 7 -5.78 -4.12 1.02
CA LYS A 7 -5.03 -5.07 1.86
C LYS A 7 -3.88 -5.65 1.05
N ARG A 8 -2.67 -5.62 1.61
CA ARG A 8 -1.47 -6.15 0.95
C ARG A 8 -0.94 -7.36 1.70
N PHE A 9 -0.56 -8.39 0.94
CA PHE A 9 0.14 -9.58 1.44
C PHE A 9 1.49 -9.67 0.76
N TRP A 10 2.52 -10.03 1.52
CA TRP A 10 3.89 -10.18 1.02
C TRP A 10 4.49 -11.49 1.51
N GLU A 11 5.29 -12.11 0.65
CA GLU A 11 6.16 -13.24 0.94
C GLU A 11 7.44 -13.06 0.10
N GLY A 12 8.50 -12.56 0.74
CA GLY A 12 9.74 -12.19 0.07
C GLY A 12 9.48 -11.12 -1.02
N PRO A 13 9.97 -11.31 -2.27
CA PRO A 13 9.79 -10.34 -3.35
C PRO A 13 8.40 -10.43 -4.00
N VAL A 14 7.50 -11.29 -3.52
CA VAL A 14 6.18 -11.51 -4.11
C VAL A 14 5.11 -10.90 -3.22
N GLY A 15 4.25 -10.09 -3.80
CA GLY A 15 3.12 -9.46 -3.12
C GLY A 15 1.84 -9.51 -3.93
N ILE A 16 0.73 -9.38 -3.22
CA ILE A 16 -0.60 -9.23 -3.80
C ILE A 16 -1.32 -8.11 -3.06
N THR A 17 -1.99 -7.26 -3.82
CA THR A 17 -2.85 -6.21 -3.31
C THR A 17 -4.30 -6.56 -3.60
N LEU A 18 -5.12 -6.66 -2.56
CA LEU A 18 -6.57 -6.75 -2.66
C LEU A 18 -7.19 -5.36 -2.53
N MET A 19 -8.12 -5.05 -3.43
CA MET A 19 -8.87 -3.79 -3.44
C MET A 19 -10.35 -4.09 -3.65
N PRO A 20 -11.25 -3.56 -2.81
CA PRO A 20 -12.66 -3.61 -3.08
C PRO A 20 -12.98 -2.63 -4.23
N ARG A 21 -13.79 -3.07 -5.18
CA ARG A 21 -14.27 -2.24 -6.29
C ARG A 21 -15.79 -2.32 -6.31
N LYS A 22 -16.43 -1.18 -6.57
CA LYS A 22 -17.88 -1.08 -6.68
C LYS A 22 -18.30 -1.40 -8.12
N GLN A 23 -19.21 -2.35 -8.28
CA GLN A 23 -19.86 -2.63 -9.55
C GLN A 23 -20.91 -1.55 -9.88
N GLN A 24 -21.39 -1.55 -11.12
CA GLN A 24 -22.50 -0.66 -11.52
C GLN A 24 -23.80 -0.97 -10.76
N SER A 25 -24.00 -2.22 -10.33
CA SER A 25 -25.11 -2.65 -9.46
C SER A 25 -25.07 -2.03 -8.06
N GLY A 26 -23.92 -1.47 -7.66
CA GLY A 26 -23.67 -0.96 -6.32
C GLY A 26 -23.01 -1.96 -5.37
N GLU A 27 -22.92 -3.25 -5.75
CA GLU A 27 -22.25 -4.28 -4.96
C GLU A 27 -20.72 -4.14 -5.04
N TYR A 28 -20.03 -4.42 -3.92
CA TYR A 28 -18.58 -4.46 -3.88
C TYR A 28 -18.06 -5.87 -4.15
N PHE A 29 -16.94 -5.97 -4.87
CA PHE A 29 -16.22 -7.22 -5.08
C PHE A 29 -14.72 -7.01 -4.91
N TRP A 30 -14.02 -8.09 -4.59
CA TRP A 30 -12.56 -8.07 -4.49
C TRP A 30 -11.91 -8.10 -5.87
N THR A 31 -10.96 -7.19 -6.07
CA THR A 31 -9.98 -7.27 -7.16
C THR A 31 -8.61 -7.53 -6.57
N PHE A 32 -7.81 -8.32 -7.29
CA PHE A 32 -6.43 -8.58 -6.91
C PHE A 32 -5.50 -7.97 -7.97
N ALA A 33 -4.47 -7.27 -7.49
CA ALA A 33 -3.37 -6.81 -8.30
C ALA A 33 -2.12 -7.55 -7.85
N PHE A 34 -1.45 -8.14 -8.83
CA PHE A 34 -0.21 -8.82 -8.58
C PHE A 34 0.93 -7.80 -8.43
N THR A 35 1.77 -7.96 -7.40
CA THR A 35 2.89 -7.04 -7.14
C THR A 35 4.19 -7.84 -7.04
N ARG A 36 5.08 -7.70 -8.02
CA ARG A 36 6.38 -8.39 -8.10
C ARG A 36 7.41 -7.45 -8.73
N ALA A 37 8.72 -7.64 -8.61
CA ALA A 37 9.54 -8.57 -7.85
C ALA A 37 10.89 -7.88 -7.66
N PHE A 38 11.28 -7.49 -6.45
CA PHE A 38 12.49 -6.69 -6.30
C PHE A 38 13.69 -7.58 -5.98
N LYS A 39 14.64 -7.69 -6.92
CA LYS A 39 16.00 -8.08 -6.59
C LYS A 39 16.66 -6.85 -5.96
N ARG A 40 17.20 -7.01 -4.75
CA ARG A 40 18.01 -5.97 -4.12
C ARG A 40 19.44 -6.09 -4.66
N THR A 41 19.82 -5.16 -5.52
CA THR A 41 21.19 -5.07 -6.07
C THR A 41 21.91 -4.00 -5.25
N GLY A 42 22.85 -4.42 -4.40
CA GLY A 42 23.55 -3.51 -3.48
C GLY A 42 22.72 -3.03 -2.28
N LYS A 43 23.10 -1.90 -1.67
CA LYS A 43 22.42 -1.36 -0.48
C LYS A 43 21.11 -0.64 -0.83
N ASP A 44 21.02 0.05 -1.97
CA ASP A 44 19.99 1.08 -2.15
C ASP A 44 19.18 1.00 -3.47
N SER A 45 19.39 -0.02 -4.31
CA SER A 45 18.63 -0.17 -5.57
C SER A 45 17.73 -1.40 -5.57
N TRP A 46 16.47 -1.18 -5.98
CA TRP A 46 15.45 -2.21 -6.15
C TRP A 46 15.18 -2.37 -7.64
N GLU A 47 15.50 -3.53 -8.20
CA GLU A 47 15.29 -3.82 -9.62
C GLU A 47 14.18 -4.86 -9.80
N TYR A 48 13.34 -4.66 -10.81
CA TYR A 48 12.37 -5.66 -11.22
C TYR A 48 13.11 -6.88 -11.79
N THR A 49 12.96 -8.06 -11.17
CA THR A 49 13.52 -9.29 -11.73
C THR A 49 12.64 -9.81 -12.86
N GLU A 50 13.25 -10.00 -14.03
CA GLU A 50 12.61 -10.65 -15.17
C GLU A 50 12.40 -12.16 -14.94
N PHE A 51 13.19 -12.77 -14.04
CA PHE A 51 13.11 -14.20 -13.78
C PHE A 51 12.12 -14.57 -12.65
N PHE A 52 11.19 -15.46 -12.98
CA PHE A 52 10.23 -16.04 -12.06
C PHE A 52 10.47 -17.55 -11.83
N GLY A 53 11.39 -17.88 -10.93
CA GLY A 53 11.69 -19.27 -10.55
C GLY A 53 10.82 -19.89 -9.43
N GLN A 54 11.12 -21.14 -9.10
CA GLN A 54 10.35 -21.97 -8.17
C GLN A 54 10.15 -21.36 -6.78
N LYS A 55 11.18 -20.70 -6.21
CA LYS A 55 11.05 -20.01 -4.91
C LYS A 55 9.96 -18.94 -4.94
N HIS A 56 9.85 -18.21 -6.05
CA HIS A 56 8.83 -17.19 -6.22
C HIS A 56 7.44 -17.81 -6.47
N ALA A 57 7.35 -18.98 -7.11
CA ALA A 57 6.11 -19.74 -7.26
C ALA A 57 5.58 -20.25 -5.92
N SER A 58 6.45 -20.79 -5.06
CA SER A 58 6.09 -21.15 -3.70
C SER A 58 5.64 -19.93 -2.89
N ALA A 59 6.33 -18.79 -3.03
CA ALA A 59 5.93 -17.55 -2.37
C ALA A 59 4.56 -17.05 -2.86
N LEU A 60 4.29 -17.14 -4.17
CA LEU A 60 2.99 -16.82 -4.75
C LEU A 60 1.87 -17.67 -4.16
N GLY A 61 2.07 -18.99 -4.05
CA GLY A 61 1.09 -19.89 -3.45
C GLY A 61 0.71 -19.44 -2.04
N LYS A 62 1.70 -19.11 -1.20
CA LYS A 62 1.46 -18.62 0.16
C LYS A 62 0.67 -17.31 0.20
N VAL A 63 1.02 -16.32 -0.62
CA VAL A 63 0.28 -15.04 -0.63
C VAL A 63 -1.12 -15.20 -1.19
N MET A 64 -1.32 -16.06 -2.19
CA MET A 64 -2.65 -16.37 -2.72
C MET A 64 -3.53 -17.05 -1.67
N SER A 65 -3.01 -18.06 -0.95
CA SER A 65 -3.76 -18.71 0.13
C SER A 65 -4.17 -17.72 1.22
N ARG A 66 -3.26 -16.83 1.64
CA ARG A 66 -3.58 -15.77 2.62
C ARG A 66 -4.62 -14.79 2.09
N ALA A 67 -4.53 -14.42 0.80
CA ALA A 67 -5.47 -13.51 0.18
C ALA A 67 -6.88 -14.13 0.08
N ILE A 68 -6.98 -15.41 -0.32
CA ILE A 68 -8.25 -16.14 -0.39
C ILE A 68 -8.87 -16.25 1.00
N GLN A 69 -8.11 -16.71 2.00
CA GLN A 69 -8.60 -16.80 3.38
C GLN A 69 -9.11 -15.45 3.89
N PHE A 70 -8.41 -14.35 3.56
CA PHE A 70 -8.89 -13.02 3.91
C PHE A 70 -10.20 -12.67 3.21
N MET A 71 -10.34 -12.94 1.91
CA MET A 71 -11.57 -12.66 1.16
C MET A 71 -12.76 -13.47 1.69
N GLU A 72 -12.54 -14.73 2.11
CA GLU A 72 -13.57 -15.58 2.71
C GLU A 72 -14.04 -15.05 4.06
N GLN A 73 -13.15 -14.43 4.83
CA GLN A 73 -13.43 -13.91 6.16
C GLN A 73 -13.93 -12.45 6.16
N ASN A 74 -13.77 -11.73 5.06
CA ASN A 74 -14.02 -10.28 4.99
C ASN A 74 -14.85 -9.93 3.77
N ASN A 75 -16.09 -9.50 3.99
CA ASN A 75 -16.92 -8.94 2.94
C ASN A 75 -16.33 -7.61 2.44
N PRO A 76 -16.22 -7.39 1.12
CA PRO A 76 -15.60 -6.18 0.57
C PRO A 76 -16.39 -4.89 0.86
N GLY A 77 -17.72 -4.98 1.02
CA GLY A 77 -18.57 -3.86 1.42
C GLY A 77 -18.28 -3.42 2.86
N GLU A 78 -18.39 -4.36 3.81
CA GLU A 78 -18.10 -4.10 5.23
C GLU A 78 -16.65 -3.61 5.45
N PHE A 79 -15.69 -4.18 4.72
CA PHE A 79 -14.31 -3.73 4.77
C PHE A 79 -14.17 -2.28 4.32
N THR A 80 -14.91 -1.88 3.28
CA THR A 80 -14.91 -0.52 2.76
C THR A 80 -15.56 0.45 3.75
N GLU A 81 -16.70 0.08 4.31
CA GLU A 81 -17.44 0.88 5.30
C GLU A 81 -16.61 1.11 6.57
N LYS A 82 -16.06 0.05 7.17
CA LYS A 82 -15.19 0.17 8.35
C LYS A 82 -13.99 1.08 8.10
N TRP A 83 -13.41 1.02 6.89
CA TRP A 83 -12.31 1.91 6.55
C TRP A 83 -12.76 3.37 6.40
N MET A 84 -13.90 3.61 5.73
CA MET A 84 -14.47 4.94 5.60
C MET A 84 -14.83 5.54 6.96
N GLU A 85 -15.38 4.77 7.88
CA GLU A 85 -15.69 5.20 9.25
C GLU A 85 -14.42 5.63 9.99
N GLN A 86 -13.36 4.82 9.97
CA GLN A 86 -12.08 5.13 10.63
C GLN A 86 -11.41 6.38 10.06
N HIS A 87 -11.53 6.58 8.74
CA HIS A 87 -10.93 7.73 8.06
C HIS A 87 -11.78 9.01 8.13
N ALA A 88 -13.10 8.90 8.24
CA ALA A 88 -13.98 10.04 8.49
C ALA A 88 -13.74 10.65 9.88
N VAL A 89 -13.51 9.81 10.90
CA VAL A 89 -13.17 10.27 12.26
C VAL A 89 -11.78 10.91 12.32
N ALA A 90 -10.84 10.47 11.47
CA ALA A 90 -9.52 11.08 11.37
C ALA A 90 -9.54 12.47 10.71
N GLU A 91 -10.49 12.71 9.79
CA GLU A 91 -10.68 14.02 9.17
C GLU A 91 -11.47 14.99 10.07
N SER A 92 -12.44 14.51 10.85
CA SER A 92 -13.17 15.35 11.82
C SER A 92 -12.27 15.89 12.94
N ASN A 93 -11.25 15.13 13.35
CA ASN A 93 -10.29 15.55 14.38
C ASN A 93 -9.21 16.54 13.88
N LYS A 94 -9.19 16.88 12.58
CA LYS A 94 -8.33 17.92 12.02
C LYS A 94 -9.02 19.29 11.89
N ALA A 95 -10.29 19.41 12.29
CA ALA A 95 -11.07 20.65 12.21
C ALA A 95 -10.96 21.53 13.47
N SER A 96 -9.74 21.75 13.97
CA SER A 96 -9.40 22.80 14.95
C SER A 96 -8.00 23.34 14.64
N PRO A 97 -7.80 24.62 14.26
CA PRO A 97 -6.47 25.16 14.00
C PRO A 97 -5.80 25.56 15.33
N PRO A 98 -4.46 25.56 15.37
CA PRO A 98 -3.78 26.82 15.11
C PRO A 98 -2.73 26.72 14.00
N SER A 99 -2.66 27.83 13.27
CA SER A 99 -1.58 28.31 12.41
C SER A 99 -0.18 27.82 12.81
N THR A 100 0.59 27.29 11.86
CA THR A 100 1.87 27.84 11.36
C THR A 100 2.46 26.88 10.31
N ASP A 101 2.50 27.35 9.06
CA ASP A 101 3.43 27.06 7.96
C ASP A 101 4.00 25.63 7.81
N CYS A 102 3.35 24.83 6.96
CA CYS A 102 3.98 23.69 6.30
C CYS A 102 4.53 24.12 4.92
N ASN A 103 5.58 24.93 4.94
CA ASN A 103 6.50 25.14 3.82
C ASN A 103 7.92 25.23 4.39
N LEU A 104 8.46 24.12 4.91
CA LEU A 104 9.90 24.02 5.20
C LEU A 104 10.41 22.57 5.26
N ALA A 105 10.03 21.75 4.28
CA ALA A 105 10.75 20.49 4.00
C ALA A 105 11.67 20.59 2.77
N GLU A 106 11.98 21.82 2.33
CA GLU A 106 13.01 22.14 1.31
C GLU A 106 14.22 22.90 1.88
N ALA A 107 14.48 22.82 3.20
CA ALA A 107 15.62 23.53 3.83
C ALA A 107 16.70 22.62 4.44
N HIS A 108 16.71 21.32 4.14
CA HIS A 108 17.78 20.40 4.59
C HIS A 108 18.66 19.84 3.45
N ILE A 109 18.68 20.51 2.30
CA ILE A 109 19.71 20.33 1.26
C ILE A 109 20.35 21.70 0.97
N ARG A 110 20.99 22.31 1.98
CA ARG A 110 21.95 23.44 1.80
C ARG A 110 22.79 23.77 3.05
N ARG A 111 23.00 22.80 3.96
CA ARG A 111 23.88 22.99 5.14
C ARG A 111 24.94 21.89 5.27
N ALA A 112 25.42 21.38 4.14
CA ALA A 112 26.61 20.52 4.05
C ALA A 112 27.57 20.96 2.93
N ALA A 113 27.54 22.24 2.55
CA ALA A 113 28.44 22.84 1.56
C ALA A 113 28.96 24.23 2.02
N SER A 114 29.28 24.34 3.31
CA SER A 114 30.03 25.48 3.89
C SER A 114 31.00 25.02 4.98
N ALA A 115 31.41 23.74 4.95
CA ALA A 115 32.50 23.21 5.77
C ALA A 115 33.70 22.81 4.90
N ALA A 116 33.93 23.58 3.83
CA ALA A 116 35.10 23.48 2.97
C ALA A 116 35.45 24.89 2.46
N ASN A 117 35.86 25.76 3.40
CA ASN A 117 36.91 26.76 3.25
C ASN A 117 37.35 27.20 4.64
#